data_AF-A0A6L8E0T5-F1
#
_entry.id   AF-A0A6L8E0T5-F1
#
_cell.length_a   1.000
_cell.length_b   1.000
_cell.length_c   1.000
_cell.angle_alpha   90.00
_cell.angle_beta   90.00
_cell.angle_gamma   90.00
#
_symmetry.space_group_name_H-M   'P 1'
#
loop_
_entity.id
_entity.type
_entity.pdbx_description
1 polymer ?
#
loop_
_entity_poly.entity_id
_entity_poly.type
_entity_poly.pdbx_seq_one_letter_code
_entity_poly.pdbx_strand_id
1 'polypeptide(L)'
;MANKNILLIEPGYKNKYPPLGLMKIAQYHGPRGKRDRVRFIKGLDTSVLAEAWDRVYVTTLFSFEYTKTAQAIDFALEAANGHADKVFVGGIAASLMHERFLSEPRWQGIRFVKGLLSEPPAVSLQLDDFAEELYSDDIDGLPIEDHVPDYGIIDQIDYEYPVRDAYFAYTTRGCIRKCRFCGVPALEGQQRDTYSLTSVVEAIEKLYGPKKDLILMDNNVVASARFKDIVAEIRDLGFTSGTKLLRKGARTAVQRRVDFNQGVDARILCKDPVYLRELATICISPLRIAFDHLGLRRPYERAVRYAAEHGLTRLSNYMLYNFHDDPADLFERMRLNVRLNEKLGIRVWSFPMRYLPTDRPDRGHVGEKWTRYQLRSLQLILQATHGVVTGAPEFFKRAFGDTFEDFERILLLPHDFIFNRDWFERLDPDDRLGAYYEAFGKLSAADRRDLLVLLSSCDARDFGALADRATTEAVRRVLPFYVPMTKEKLYALWEMQKKLGKSDDGPNMELAEDERVEDAGLDQDDPRSSARAGLGRHRSHVA
;
A
#
# COMPACT_ATOMS: atom_id res chain seq x y z
N MET A 1 -15.70 -8.31 -35.76
CA MET A 1 -16.96 -8.11 -35.02
C MET A 1 -16.75 -6.99 -34.01
N ALA A 2 -17.58 -5.95 -34.03
CA ALA A 2 -17.59 -4.84 -33.07
C ALA A 2 -18.87 -4.90 -32.23
N ASN A 3 -18.89 -4.22 -31.07
CA ASN A 3 -20.01 -4.12 -30.13
C ASN A 3 -20.24 -5.32 -29.19
N LYS A 4 -19.19 -6.03 -28.77
CA LYS A 4 -19.32 -6.97 -27.64
C LYS A 4 -19.44 -6.20 -26.33
N ASN A 5 -20.20 -6.72 -25.38
CA ASN A 5 -20.35 -6.14 -24.05
C ASN A 5 -19.27 -6.72 -23.13
N ILE A 6 -18.38 -5.86 -22.65
CA ILE A 6 -17.22 -6.23 -21.83
C ILE A 6 -17.32 -5.56 -20.47
N LEU A 7 -17.39 -6.36 -19.42
CA LEU A 7 -17.41 -5.88 -18.03
C LEU A 7 -16.03 -5.98 -17.40
N LEU A 8 -15.58 -4.91 -16.78
CA LEU A 8 -14.33 -4.84 -16.01
C LEU A 8 -14.68 -4.57 -14.55
N ILE A 9 -14.19 -5.42 -13.65
CA ILE A 9 -14.50 -5.36 -12.22
C ILE A 9 -13.20 -5.21 -11.42
N GLU A 10 -13.12 -4.12 -10.67
CA GLU A 10 -12.18 -4.00 -9.57
C GLU A 10 -12.88 -4.29 -8.23
N PRO A 11 -12.35 -5.18 -7.37
CA PRO A 11 -12.95 -5.40 -6.06
C PRO A 11 -13.00 -4.13 -5.20
N GLY A 12 -13.94 -4.10 -4.26
CA GLY A 12 -14.25 -2.93 -3.41
C GLY A 12 -13.23 -2.62 -2.30
N TYR A 13 -11.93 -2.92 -2.50
CA TYR A 13 -10.87 -2.46 -1.59
C TYR A 13 -10.53 -1.00 -1.85
N LYS A 14 -9.95 -0.32 -0.83
CA LYS A 14 -9.39 1.02 -0.99
C LYS A 14 -7.99 0.91 -1.57
N ASN A 15 -7.71 1.73 -2.57
CA ASN A 15 -6.41 1.85 -3.22
C ASN A 15 -6.25 3.24 -3.82
N LYS A 16 -5.01 3.70 -3.89
CA LYS A 16 -4.57 4.99 -4.41
C LYS A 16 -4.32 4.97 -5.92
N TYR A 17 -3.95 3.82 -6.48
CA TYR A 17 -3.69 3.68 -7.91
C TYR A 17 -4.88 3.11 -8.67
N PRO A 18 -5.23 3.65 -9.84
CA PRO A 18 -6.15 3.03 -10.78
C PRO A 18 -5.69 1.62 -11.23
N PRO A 19 -6.61 0.71 -11.59
CA PRO A 19 -6.28 -0.65 -11.99
C PRO A 19 -5.68 -0.69 -13.40
N LEU A 20 -4.37 -0.44 -13.50
CA LEU A 20 -3.66 -0.29 -14.78
C LEU A 20 -3.87 -1.47 -15.75
N GLY A 21 -3.93 -2.71 -15.24
CA GLY A 21 -4.24 -3.89 -16.07
C GLY A 21 -5.61 -3.80 -16.73
N LEU A 22 -6.64 -3.39 -15.99
CA LEU A 22 -7.99 -3.20 -16.54
C LEU A 22 -8.04 -2.01 -17.51
N MET A 23 -7.28 -0.93 -17.26
CA MET A 23 -7.18 0.19 -18.20
C MET A 23 -6.60 -0.25 -19.56
N LYS A 24 -5.64 -1.17 -19.56
CA LYS A 24 -5.08 -1.72 -20.80
C LYS A 24 -6.03 -2.69 -21.50
N ILE A 25 -6.71 -3.55 -20.74
CA ILE A 25 -7.79 -4.41 -21.27
C ILE A 25 -8.92 -3.55 -21.88
N ALA A 26 -9.27 -2.43 -21.23
CA ALA A 26 -10.24 -1.48 -21.74
C ALA A 26 -9.79 -0.86 -23.06
N GLN A 27 -8.51 -0.50 -23.21
CA GLN A 27 -7.98 -0.01 -24.50
C GLN A 27 -8.03 -1.09 -25.59
N TYR A 28 -7.71 -2.34 -25.26
CA TYR A 28 -7.77 -3.48 -26.19
C TYR A 28 -9.20 -3.70 -26.71
N HIS A 29 -10.19 -3.68 -25.83
CA HIS A 29 -11.59 -3.83 -26.22
C HIS A 29 -12.20 -2.56 -26.82
N GLY A 30 -11.79 -1.39 -26.33
CA GLY A 30 -12.47 -0.12 -26.55
C GLY A 30 -12.42 0.42 -27.99
N PRO A 31 -12.81 1.70 -28.19
CA PRO A 31 -13.04 2.28 -29.52
C PRO A 31 -11.84 2.25 -30.47
N ARG A 32 -10.62 2.13 -29.93
CA ARG A 32 -9.36 2.12 -30.68
C ARG A 32 -8.74 0.72 -30.82
N GLY A 33 -9.36 -0.30 -30.23
CA GLY A 33 -9.01 -1.70 -30.39
C GLY A 33 -10.13 -2.45 -31.11
N LYS A 34 -10.78 -3.39 -30.42
CA LYS A 34 -11.85 -4.24 -30.98
C LYS A 34 -13.18 -3.51 -31.23
N ARG A 35 -13.35 -2.30 -30.69
CA ARG A 35 -14.58 -1.47 -30.80
C ARG A 35 -15.79 -2.11 -30.10
N ASP A 36 -15.51 -2.66 -28.92
CA ASP A 36 -16.48 -3.20 -27.99
C ASP A 36 -17.00 -2.12 -27.03
N ARG A 37 -18.07 -2.46 -26.31
CA ARG A 37 -18.67 -1.65 -25.26
C ARG A 37 -18.09 -2.05 -23.92
N VAL A 38 -17.24 -1.19 -23.37
CA VAL A 38 -16.54 -1.43 -22.12
C VAL A 38 -17.26 -0.71 -20.97
N ARG A 39 -17.69 -1.47 -19.97
CA ARG A 39 -18.20 -0.96 -18.69
C ARG A 39 -17.22 -1.32 -17.59
N PHE A 40 -16.83 -0.34 -16.79
CA PHE A 40 -15.99 -0.55 -15.61
C PHE A 40 -16.77 -0.25 -14.34
N ILE A 41 -16.63 -1.13 -13.35
CA ILE A 41 -17.19 -0.95 -12.02
C ILE A 41 -16.13 -1.22 -10.95
N LYS A 42 -16.32 -0.60 -9.79
CA LYS A 42 -15.56 -0.89 -8.57
C LYS A 42 -16.52 -1.33 -7.47
N GLY A 43 -16.27 -2.51 -6.90
CA GLY A 43 -17.18 -3.14 -5.94
C GLY A 43 -18.31 -3.91 -6.63
N LEU A 44 -19.47 -3.98 -5.96
CA LEU A 44 -20.60 -4.83 -6.34
C LEU A 44 -21.78 -3.98 -6.86
N ASP A 45 -21.56 -3.28 -7.98
CA ASP A 45 -22.58 -2.41 -8.60
C ASP A 45 -23.62 -3.26 -9.35
N THR A 46 -24.80 -3.44 -8.75
CA THR A 46 -25.87 -4.27 -9.31
C THR A 46 -26.50 -3.72 -10.59
N SER A 47 -26.20 -2.48 -11.00
CA SER A 47 -26.71 -1.92 -12.25
C SER A 47 -26.29 -2.73 -13.48
N VAL A 48 -25.15 -3.43 -13.41
CA VAL A 48 -24.61 -4.25 -14.51
C VAL A 48 -25.33 -5.59 -14.68
N LEU A 49 -26.17 -6.00 -13.72
CA LEU A 49 -26.87 -7.29 -13.77
C LEU A 49 -28.00 -7.33 -14.82
N ALA A 50 -28.47 -6.16 -15.26
CA ALA A 50 -29.50 -6.05 -16.31
C ALA A 50 -28.93 -6.23 -17.73
N GLU A 51 -27.60 -6.30 -17.88
CA GLU A 51 -26.92 -6.39 -19.16
C GLU A 51 -26.40 -7.82 -19.41
N ALA A 52 -26.44 -8.26 -20.66
CA ALA A 52 -25.80 -9.51 -21.07
C ALA A 52 -24.35 -9.24 -21.46
N TRP A 53 -23.41 -9.83 -20.71
CA TRP A 53 -21.97 -9.69 -20.94
C TRP A 53 -21.44 -10.81 -21.83
N ASP A 54 -20.63 -10.43 -22.83
CA ASP A 54 -19.88 -11.36 -23.66
C ASP A 54 -18.61 -11.83 -22.94
N ARG A 55 -18.00 -10.97 -22.12
CA ARG A 55 -16.84 -11.30 -21.29
C ARG A 55 -16.78 -10.42 -20.04
N VAL A 56 -16.33 -11.01 -18.93
CA VAL A 56 -16.14 -10.32 -17.64
C VAL A 56 -14.70 -10.50 -17.19
N TYR A 57 -14.02 -9.41 -16.85
CA TYR A 57 -12.66 -9.42 -16.31
C TYR A 57 -12.65 -8.91 -14.87
N VAL A 58 -12.05 -9.66 -13.96
CA VAL A 58 -11.84 -9.27 -12.56
C VAL A 58 -10.34 -9.12 -12.31
N THR A 59 -9.93 -7.95 -11.84
CA THR A 59 -8.55 -7.75 -11.38
C THR A 59 -8.40 -8.10 -9.90
N THR A 60 -7.19 -8.48 -9.51
CA THR A 60 -6.84 -8.80 -8.13
C THR A 60 -5.58 -8.03 -7.73
N LEU A 61 -5.58 -7.51 -6.50
CA LEU A 61 -4.46 -6.75 -5.93
C LEU A 61 -3.71 -7.62 -4.92
N PHE A 62 -3.74 -7.29 -3.62
CA PHE A 62 -2.98 -8.01 -2.63
C PHE A 62 -3.66 -9.30 -2.17
N SER A 63 -2.85 -10.31 -1.82
CA SER A 63 -3.32 -11.61 -1.36
C SER A 63 -4.24 -11.52 -0.14
N PHE A 64 -3.95 -10.63 0.81
CA PHE A 64 -4.76 -10.44 2.02
C PHE A 64 -6.10 -9.72 1.78
N GLU A 65 -6.38 -9.21 0.57
CA GLU A 65 -7.72 -8.72 0.18
C GLU A 65 -8.57 -9.86 -0.39
N TYR A 66 -8.19 -11.11 -0.15
CA TYR A 66 -8.85 -12.31 -0.68
C TYR A 66 -10.36 -12.31 -0.45
N THR A 67 -10.84 -11.91 0.73
CA THR A 67 -12.29 -11.87 1.02
C THR A 67 -13.06 -10.96 0.07
N LYS A 68 -12.58 -9.72 -0.16
CA LYS A 68 -13.24 -8.80 -1.10
C LYS A 68 -13.07 -9.25 -2.55
N THR A 69 -11.93 -9.87 -2.86
CA THR A 69 -11.66 -10.45 -4.17
C THR A 69 -12.62 -11.60 -4.47
N ALA A 70 -12.82 -12.51 -3.52
CA ALA A 70 -13.77 -13.61 -3.61
C ALA A 70 -15.20 -13.10 -3.83
N GLN A 71 -15.64 -12.08 -3.08
CA GLN A 71 -16.94 -11.44 -3.27
C GLN A 71 -17.11 -10.87 -4.70
N ALA A 72 -16.07 -10.25 -5.26
CA ALA A 72 -16.10 -9.72 -6.61
C ALA A 72 -16.14 -10.84 -7.68
N ILE A 73 -15.47 -11.97 -7.45
CA ILE A 73 -15.51 -13.13 -8.35
C ILE A 73 -16.90 -13.78 -8.33
N ASP A 74 -17.48 -13.96 -7.14
CA ASP A 74 -18.84 -14.49 -6.99
C ASP A 74 -19.86 -13.58 -7.70
N PHE A 75 -19.71 -12.26 -7.56
CA PHE A 75 -20.53 -11.29 -8.28
C PHE A 75 -20.28 -11.27 -9.79
N ALA A 76 -19.05 -11.51 -10.25
CA ALA A 76 -18.74 -11.64 -11.67
C ALA A 76 -19.45 -12.84 -12.30
N LEU A 77 -19.55 -13.96 -11.58
CA LEU A 77 -20.35 -15.12 -12.02
C LEU A 77 -21.83 -14.79 -12.10
N GLU A 78 -22.37 -14.07 -11.11
CA GLU A 78 -23.76 -13.59 -11.14
C GLU A 78 -24.02 -12.68 -12.34
N ALA A 79 -23.15 -11.68 -12.58
CA ALA A 79 -23.22 -10.80 -13.74
C ALA A 79 -23.10 -11.55 -15.07
N ALA A 80 -22.32 -12.64 -15.10
CA ALA A 80 -22.22 -13.52 -16.26
C ALA A 80 -23.39 -14.51 -16.38
N ASN A 81 -24.46 -14.40 -15.57
CA ASN A 81 -25.60 -15.34 -15.52
C ASN A 81 -25.16 -16.80 -15.30
N GLY A 82 -24.11 -17.02 -14.51
CA GLY A 82 -23.55 -18.35 -14.23
C GLY A 82 -22.64 -18.92 -15.32
N HIS A 83 -22.41 -18.21 -16.42
CA HIS A 83 -21.48 -18.61 -17.48
C HIS A 83 -20.02 -18.37 -17.05
N ALA A 84 -19.47 -19.32 -16.29
CA ALA A 84 -18.12 -19.23 -15.74
C ALA A 84 -17.02 -19.10 -16.82
N ASP A 85 -17.23 -19.71 -17.99
CA ASP A 85 -16.35 -19.64 -19.16
C ASP A 85 -16.12 -18.21 -19.70
N LYS A 86 -17.04 -17.28 -19.37
CA LYS A 86 -16.92 -15.86 -19.72
C LYS A 86 -16.14 -15.03 -18.71
N VAL A 87 -15.79 -15.60 -17.56
CA VAL A 87 -15.17 -14.88 -16.44
C VAL A 87 -13.66 -15.13 -16.43
N PHE A 88 -12.91 -14.04 -16.48
CA PHE A 88 -11.45 -14.03 -16.48
C PHE A 88 -10.97 -13.31 -15.24
N VAL A 89 -10.14 -13.95 -14.42
CA VAL A 89 -9.61 -13.37 -13.18
C VAL A 89 -8.10 -13.32 -13.26
N GLY A 90 -7.52 -12.12 -13.11
CA GLY A 90 -6.08 -11.91 -13.21
C GLY A 90 -5.55 -10.92 -12.19
N GLY A 91 -4.26 -10.63 -12.23
CA GLY A 91 -3.60 -9.69 -11.32
C GLY A 91 -2.74 -10.38 -10.25
N ILE A 92 -2.32 -9.59 -9.26
CA ILE A 92 -1.24 -9.93 -8.33
C ILE A 92 -1.63 -11.15 -7.47
N ALA A 93 -2.76 -11.10 -6.78
CA ALA A 93 -3.21 -12.20 -5.92
C ALA A 93 -3.53 -13.47 -6.71
N ALA A 94 -4.22 -13.37 -7.85
CA ALA A 94 -4.53 -14.50 -8.72
C ALA A 94 -3.27 -15.20 -9.27
N SER A 95 -2.18 -14.46 -9.43
CA SER A 95 -0.90 -15.01 -9.88
C SER A 95 -0.09 -15.63 -8.76
N LEU A 96 -0.03 -14.99 -7.58
CA LEU A 96 0.76 -15.45 -6.42
C LEU A 96 0.09 -16.59 -5.66
N MET A 97 -1.26 -16.64 -5.64
CA MET A 97 -2.06 -17.69 -4.99
C MET A 97 -2.78 -18.56 -6.02
N HIS A 98 -2.20 -18.77 -7.19
CA HIS A 98 -2.90 -19.37 -8.34
C HIS A 98 -3.61 -20.69 -8.02
N GLU A 99 -2.93 -21.63 -7.36
CA GLU A 99 -3.50 -22.93 -6.98
C GLU A 99 -4.70 -22.80 -6.02
N ARG A 100 -4.69 -21.80 -5.14
CA ARG A 100 -5.83 -21.54 -4.24
C ARG A 100 -7.07 -21.10 -5.02
N PHE A 101 -6.90 -20.29 -6.06
CA PHE A 101 -8.02 -19.87 -6.89
C PHE A 101 -8.55 -21.03 -7.74
N LEU A 102 -7.66 -21.84 -8.33
CA LEU A 102 -8.05 -23.01 -9.13
C LEU A 102 -8.75 -24.11 -8.32
N SER A 103 -8.38 -24.29 -7.05
CA SER A 103 -8.92 -25.35 -6.20
C SER A 103 -10.28 -25.05 -5.57
N GLU A 104 -10.81 -23.84 -5.74
CA GLU A 104 -12.09 -23.42 -5.16
C GLU A 104 -13.27 -23.93 -6.01
N PRO A 105 -14.09 -24.90 -5.53
CA PRO A 105 -15.07 -25.58 -6.37
C PRO A 105 -16.15 -24.66 -6.96
N ARG A 106 -16.55 -23.61 -6.23
CA ARG A 106 -17.55 -22.64 -6.72
C ARG A 106 -17.07 -21.79 -7.90
N TRP A 107 -15.79 -21.82 -8.22
CA TRP A 107 -15.19 -21.09 -9.34
C TRP A 107 -14.80 -22.01 -10.50
N GLN A 108 -15.29 -23.25 -10.49
CA GLN A 108 -15.07 -24.18 -11.59
C GLN A 108 -15.56 -23.59 -12.92
N GLY A 109 -14.69 -23.59 -13.93
CA GLY A 109 -14.96 -23.01 -15.25
C GLY A 109 -14.50 -21.56 -15.43
N ILE A 110 -14.17 -20.84 -14.34
CA ILE A 110 -13.55 -19.52 -14.43
C ILE A 110 -12.13 -19.65 -14.95
N ARG A 111 -11.72 -18.75 -15.84
CA ARG A 111 -10.33 -18.67 -16.29
C ARG A 111 -9.48 -17.80 -15.38
N PHE A 112 -8.61 -18.41 -14.60
CA PHE A 112 -7.60 -17.69 -13.82
C PHE A 112 -6.34 -17.49 -14.66
N VAL A 113 -5.96 -16.23 -14.91
CA VAL A 113 -4.78 -15.88 -15.71
C VAL A 113 -3.62 -15.54 -14.79
N LYS A 114 -2.49 -16.23 -14.95
CA LYS A 114 -1.28 -16.08 -14.16
C LYS A 114 -0.24 -15.24 -14.90
N GLY A 115 0.33 -14.25 -14.22
CA GLY A 115 1.43 -13.44 -14.74
C GLY A 115 0.98 -12.25 -15.58
N LEU A 116 1.90 -11.75 -16.41
CA LEU A 116 1.68 -10.60 -17.29
C LEU A 116 1.01 -11.01 -18.61
N LEU A 117 0.22 -10.10 -19.17
CA LEU A 117 -0.38 -10.26 -20.50
C LEU A 117 0.59 -9.80 -21.61
N SER A 118 1.80 -10.37 -21.62
CA SER A 118 2.92 -9.93 -22.46
C SER A 118 3.05 -10.67 -23.81
N GLU A 119 2.25 -11.70 -24.02
CA GLU A 119 2.10 -12.38 -25.30
C GLU A 119 0.90 -11.81 -26.08
N PRO A 120 0.73 -12.14 -27.38
CA PRO A 120 -0.45 -11.77 -28.13
C PRO A 120 -1.76 -12.09 -27.39
N PRO A 121 -2.82 -11.28 -27.57
CA PRO A 121 -4.01 -11.32 -26.71
C PRO A 121 -4.63 -12.70 -26.52
N ALA A 122 -4.79 -13.49 -27.58
CA ALA A 122 -5.36 -14.83 -27.49
C ALA A 122 -4.49 -15.77 -26.63
N VAL A 123 -3.17 -15.69 -26.77
CA VAL A 123 -2.21 -16.51 -26.02
C VAL A 123 -2.19 -16.10 -24.54
N SER A 124 -2.08 -14.79 -24.26
CA SER A 124 -2.07 -14.25 -22.90
C SER A 124 -3.37 -14.57 -22.13
N LEU A 125 -4.52 -14.50 -22.82
CA LEU A 125 -5.82 -14.84 -22.25
C LEU A 125 -6.12 -16.35 -22.33
N GLN A 126 -5.21 -17.15 -22.90
CA GLN A 126 -5.31 -18.61 -23.06
C GLN A 126 -6.55 -19.07 -23.84
N LEU A 127 -7.06 -18.26 -24.76
CA LEU A 127 -8.30 -18.52 -25.48
C LEU A 127 -8.22 -19.79 -26.33
N ASP A 128 -9.30 -20.56 -26.37
CA ASP A 128 -9.41 -21.76 -27.19
C ASP A 128 -10.06 -21.45 -28.55
N ASP A 129 -9.29 -21.58 -29.62
CA ASP A 129 -9.77 -21.40 -30.99
C ASP A 129 -10.71 -22.53 -31.44
N PHE A 130 -10.51 -23.74 -30.93
CA PHE A 130 -11.40 -24.86 -31.25
C PHE A 130 -12.80 -24.68 -30.64
N ALA A 131 -12.88 -24.00 -29.50
CA ALA A 131 -14.13 -23.61 -28.87
C ALA A 131 -14.73 -22.31 -29.46
N GLU A 132 -14.08 -21.72 -30.48
CA GLU A 132 -14.46 -20.45 -31.11
C GLU A 132 -14.64 -19.31 -30.09
N GLU A 133 -13.75 -19.25 -29.09
CA GLU A 133 -13.82 -18.21 -28.07
C GLU A 133 -13.63 -16.81 -28.67
N LEU A 134 -14.27 -15.82 -28.04
CA LEU A 134 -14.21 -14.44 -28.52
C LEU A 134 -12.76 -13.93 -28.67
N TYR A 135 -12.34 -13.67 -29.91
CA TYR A 135 -10.99 -13.23 -30.28
C TYR A 135 -9.88 -14.27 -30.08
N SER A 136 -10.19 -15.57 -30.14
CA SER A 136 -9.21 -16.66 -30.15
C SER A 136 -8.21 -16.58 -31.32
N ASP A 137 -8.59 -15.91 -32.41
CA ASP A 137 -7.79 -15.70 -33.62
C ASP A 137 -6.71 -14.60 -33.46
N ASP A 138 -6.72 -13.84 -32.35
CA ASP A 138 -5.80 -12.73 -32.11
C ASP A 138 -4.43 -13.19 -31.57
N ILE A 139 -3.74 -13.99 -32.38
CA ILE A 139 -2.46 -14.63 -32.04
C ILE A 139 -1.23 -13.81 -32.46
N ASP A 140 -1.43 -12.71 -33.19
CA ASP A 140 -0.36 -11.80 -33.65
C ASP A 140 -0.59 -10.34 -33.20
N GLY A 141 -1.64 -10.08 -32.42
CA GLY A 141 -1.97 -8.76 -31.92
C GLY A 141 -0.91 -8.20 -30.96
N LEU A 142 -0.92 -6.87 -30.80
CA LEU A 142 -0.12 -6.21 -29.78
C LEU A 142 -0.47 -6.79 -28.40
N PRO A 143 0.51 -7.23 -27.59
CA PRO A 143 0.24 -7.69 -26.24
C PRO A 143 -0.56 -6.66 -25.43
N ILE A 144 -1.55 -7.11 -24.66
CA ILE A 144 -2.41 -6.21 -23.86
C ILE A 144 -1.55 -5.35 -22.93
N GLU A 145 -0.47 -5.90 -22.40
CA GLU A 145 0.50 -5.19 -21.57
C GLU A 145 1.12 -3.95 -22.26
N ASP A 146 1.18 -3.89 -23.57
CA ASP A 146 1.85 -2.80 -24.30
C ASP A 146 0.86 -1.74 -24.81
N HIS A 147 -0.44 -1.93 -24.55
CA HIS A 147 -1.45 -0.92 -24.85
C HIS A 147 -1.34 0.33 -23.98
N VAL A 148 -1.65 1.47 -24.58
CA VAL A 148 -1.86 2.74 -23.87
C VAL A 148 -3.06 2.58 -22.94
N PRO A 149 -2.95 2.86 -21.64
CA PRO A 149 -4.06 2.63 -20.71
C PRO A 149 -5.23 3.58 -20.98
N ASP A 150 -6.46 3.04 -20.96
CA ASP A 150 -7.68 3.82 -21.11
C ASP A 150 -8.07 4.52 -19.81
N TYR A 151 -7.85 5.84 -19.73
CA TYR A 151 -8.24 6.64 -18.57
C TYR A 151 -9.75 6.89 -18.51
N GLY A 152 -10.47 6.75 -19.62
CA GLY A 152 -11.91 7.02 -19.68
C GLY A 152 -12.74 6.04 -18.84
N ILE A 153 -12.20 4.86 -18.50
CA ILE A 153 -12.90 3.95 -17.59
C ILE A 153 -12.97 4.50 -16.17
N ILE A 154 -12.00 5.30 -15.74
CA ILE A 154 -11.95 5.84 -14.38
C ILE A 154 -13.12 6.80 -14.14
N ASP A 155 -13.56 7.51 -15.18
CA ASP A 155 -14.68 8.45 -15.12
C ASP A 155 -16.06 7.75 -15.06
N GLN A 156 -16.10 6.40 -15.14
CA GLN A 156 -17.35 5.63 -15.08
C GLN A 156 -17.82 5.32 -13.65
N ILE A 157 -17.00 5.62 -12.64
CA ILE A 157 -17.25 5.32 -11.23
C ILE A 157 -17.10 6.57 -10.34
N ASP A 158 -17.73 6.55 -9.17
CA ASP A 158 -17.66 7.66 -8.19
C ASP A 158 -16.38 7.65 -7.34
N TYR A 159 -15.60 6.57 -7.37
CA TYR A 159 -14.39 6.45 -6.57
C TYR A 159 -13.25 7.31 -7.15
N GLU A 160 -12.81 8.31 -6.38
CA GLU A 160 -11.67 9.12 -6.76
C GLU A 160 -10.36 8.50 -6.28
N TYR A 161 -9.56 7.97 -7.20
CA TYR A 161 -8.20 7.52 -6.89
C TYR A 161 -7.33 8.71 -6.48
N PRO A 162 -6.66 8.68 -5.30
CA PRO A 162 -5.70 9.72 -4.92
C PRO A 162 -4.65 10.01 -5.99
N VAL A 163 -4.16 8.99 -6.69
CA VAL A 163 -3.24 9.13 -7.83
C VAL A 163 -4.02 8.97 -9.12
N ARG A 164 -4.81 9.97 -9.53
CA ARG A 164 -5.53 9.95 -10.84
C ARG A 164 -4.92 10.84 -11.91
N ASP A 165 -4.19 11.86 -11.51
CA ASP A 165 -3.64 12.90 -12.39
C ASP A 165 -2.17 12.65 -12.73
N ALA A 166 -1.90 11.48 -13.32
CA ALA A 166 -0.56 11.06 -13.64
C ALA A 166 -0.49 10.23 -14.92
N TYR A 167 0.67 10.24 -15.57
CA TYR A 167 1.06 9.22 -16.53
C TYR A 167 1.54 7.99 -15.76
N PHE A 168 0.90 6.83 -15.98
CA PHE A 168 1.37 5.54 -15.51
C PHE A 168 2.18 4.85 -16.59
N ALA A 169 3.44 4.57 -16.30
CA ALA A 169 4.34 3.93 -17.26
C ALA A 169 5.34 3.00 -16.57
N TYR A 170 5.99 2.20 -17.41
CA TYR A 170 7.15 1.39 -17.07
C TYR A 170 8.25 1.71 -18.05
N THR A 171 9.48 1.75 -17.55
CA THR A 171 10.68 1.75 -18.39
C THR A 171 11.42 0.42 -18.34
N THR A 172 11.12 -0.37 -17.30
CA THR A 172 11.57 -1.74 -17.09
C THR A 172 10.48 -2.59 -16.42
N ARG A 173 10.54 -3.89 -16.69
CA ARG A 173 9.79 -4.96 -16.01
C ARG A 173 10.75 -5.89 -15.28
N GLY A 174 10.26 -6.62 -14.28
CA GLY A 174 11.05 -7.57 -13.50
C GLY A 174 12.07 -6.89 -12.58
N CYS A 175 12.92 -7.69 -11.93
CA CYS A 175 13.96 -7.16 -11.05
C CYS A 175 15.19 -8.06 -11.06
N ILE A 176 16.39 -7.46 -10.98
CA ILE A 176 17.65 -8.21 -10.81
C ILE A 176 17.77 -8.90 -9.43
N ARG A 177 16.86 -8.60 -8.50
CA ARG A 177 16.89 -9.13 -7.13
C ARG A 177 15.89 -10.28 -6.99
N LYS A 178 16.21 -11.20 -6.10
CA LYS A 178 15.37 -12.35 -5.73
C LYS A 178 15.01 -12.32 -4.25
N CYS A 179 14.58 -11.15 -3.78
CA CYS A 179 14.20 -10.94 -2.37
C CYS A 179 13.08 -11.91 -1.99
N ARG A 180 13.27 -12.70 -0.91
CA ARG A 180 12.31 -13.75 -0.50
C ARG A 180 10.93 -13.23 -0.12
N PHE A 181 10.84 -11.98 0.32
CA PHE A 181 9.59 -11.34 0.70
C PHE A 181 8.83 -10.72 -0.48
N CYS A 182 9.42 -10.69 -1.68
CA CYS A 182 8.91 -9.93 -2.81
C CYS A 182 8.19 -10.84 -3.82
N GLY A 183 7.03 -10.40 -4.33
CA GLY A 183 6.28 -11.12 -5.36
C GLY A 183 6.85 -10.97 -6.79
N VAL A 184 7.67 -9.94 -7.04
CA VAL A 184 8.16 -9.60 -8.40
C VAL A 184 8.87 -10.76 -9.12
N PRO A 185 9.77 -11.54 -8.48
CA PRO A 185 10.42 -12.65 -9.18
C PRO A 185 9.44 -13.72 -9.70
N ALA A 186 8.32 -13.92 -9.01
CA ALA A 186 7.27 -14.85 -9.42
C ALA A 186 6.30 -14.24 -10.44
N LEU A 187 6.05 -12.93 -10.36
CA LEU A 187 5.10 -12.21 -11.23
C LEU A 187 5.70 -11.79 -12.56
N GLU A 188 6.89 -11.19 -12.54
CA GLU A 188 7.50 -10.51 -13.68
C GLU A 188 8.84 -11.13 -14.10
N GLY A 189 9.52 -11.84 -13.18
CA GLY A 189 10.77 -12.52 -13.48
C GLY A 189 12.00 -11.60 -13.55
N GLN A 190 12.92 -11.90 -14.46
CA GLN A 190 14.17 -11.16 -14.62
C GLN A 190 13.93 -9.76 -15.19
N GLN A 191 14.81 -8.82 -14.86
CA GLN A 191 14.67 -7.46 -15.34
C GLN A 191 14.85 -7.38 -16.86
N ARG A 192 13.95 -6.65 -17.53
CA ARG A 192 14.03 -6.31 -18.95
C ARG A 192 13.60 -4.86 -19.16
N ASP A 193 14.23 -4.19 -20.12
CA ASP A 193 13.78 -2.87 -20.56
C ASP A 193 12.47 -2.98 -21.35
N THR A 194 11.65 -1.93 -21.30
CA THR A 194 10.40 -1.83 -22.07
C THR A 194 10.53 -0.83 -23.21
N TYR A 195 9.40 -0.55 -23.89
CA TYR A 195 9.28 0.44 -24.95
C TYR A 195 9.61 1.87 -24.49
N SER A 196 9.74 2.79 -25.45
CA SER A 196 10.01 4.21 -25.21
C SER A 196 8.95 4.84 -24.30
N LEU A 197 9.42 5.48 -23.23
CA LEU A 197 8.57 6.25 -22.33
C LEU A 197 7.88 7.41 -23.07
N THR A 198 8.59 8.04 -24.00
CA THR A 198 8.07 9.13 -24.84
C THR A 198 6.84 8.69 -25.62
N SER A 199 6.91 7.54 -26.29
CA SER A 199 5.76 7.02 -27.04
C SER A 199 4.53 6.80 -26.15
N VAL A 200 4.71 6.31 -24.93
CA VAL A 200 3.61 6.11 -23.98
C VAL A 200 3.03 7.45 -23.52
N VAL A 201 3.87 8.41 -23.12
CA VAL A 201 3.44 9.73 -22.63
C VAL A 201 2.73 10.53 -23.72
N GLU A 202 3.30 10.60 -24.93
CA GLU A 202 2.69 11.28 -26.07
C GLU A 202 1.35 10.67 -26.45
N ALA A 203 1.25 9.33 -26.43
CA ALA A 203 -0.01 8.67 -26.74
C ALA A 203 -1.07 8.94 -25.67
N ILE A 204 -0.72 8.90 -24.37
CA ILE A 204 -1.64 9.27 -23.29
C ILE A 204 -2.10 10.71 -23.45
N GLU A 205 -1.19 11.64 -23.72
CA GLU A 205 -1.50 13.06 -23.86
C GLU A 205 -2.41 13.33 -25.06
N LYS A 206 -2.14 12.69 -26.19
CA LYS A 206 -2.97 12.78 -27.40
C LYS A 206 -4.41 12.32 -27.14
N LEU A 207 -4.59 11.27 -26.34
CA LEU A 207 -5.91 10.65 -26.15
C LEU A 207 -6.68 11.21 -24.95
N TYR A 208 -5.98 11.62 -23.88
CA TYR A 208 -6.58 11.95 -22.59
C TYR A 208 -6.07 13.29 -22.00
N GLY A 209 -5.31 14.05 -22.78
CA GLY A 209 -4.73 15.32 -22.39
C GLY A 209 -3.55 15.19 -21.42
N PRO A 210 -2.87 16.32 -21.14
CA PRO A 210 -1.65 16.33 -20.34
C PRO A 210 -1.94 15.97 -18.87
N LYS A 211 -1.09 15.12 -18.29
CA LYS A 211 -1.15 14.75 -16.88
C LYS A 211 -0.08 15.48 -16.07
N LYS A 212 -0.38 15.71 -14.78
CA LYS A 212 0.51 16.46 -13.89
C LYS A 212 1.79 15.69 -13.57
N ASP A 213 1.64 14.44 -13.10
CA ASP A 213 2.75 13.63 -12.59
C ASP A 213 3.17 12.52 -13.56
N LEU A 214 4.38 12.01 -13.39
CA LEU A 214 4.88 10.78 -14.01
C LEU A 214 5.15 9.75 -12.92
N ILE A 215 4.39 8.66 -12.92
CA ILE A 215 4.54 7.56 -11.98
C ILE A 215 5.15 6.38 -12.73
N LEU A 216 6.43 6.13 -12.49
CA LEU A 216 7.11 4.94 -12.99
C LEU A 216 6.91 3.81 -11.99
N MET A 217 6.29 2.75 -12.49
CA MET A 217 5.89 1.59 -11.70
C MET A 217 6.97 0.50 -11.70
N ASP A 218 8.14 0.79 -12.29
CA ASP A 218 9.36 -0.02 -12.30
C ASP A 218 9.74 -0.57 -10.92
N ASN A 219 10.10 -1.85 -10.87
CA ASN A 219 10.53 -2.50 -9.63
C ASN A 219 11.95 -2.10 -9.21
N ASN A 220 12.82 -1.71 -10.16
CA ASN A 220 14.18 -1.24 -9.88
C ASN A 220 14.79 -0.47 -11.06
N VAL A 221 14.31 0.74 -11.34
CA VAL A 221 14.74 1.52 -12.52
C VAL A 221 16.26 1.79 -12.56
N VAL A 222 16.90 1.96 -11.40
CA VAL A 222 18.35 2.24 -11.30
C VAL A 222 19.22 1.05 -11.68
N ALA A 223 18.65 -0.15 -11.80
CA ALA A 223 19.35 -1.33 -12.28
C ALA A 223 19.38 -1.45 -13.81
N SER A 224 18.61 -0.63 -14.55
CA SER A 224 18.66 -0.62 -16.01
C SER A 224 20.02 -0.13 -16.52
N ALA A 225 20.56 -0.79 -17.53
CA ALA A 225 21.74 -0.31 -18.25
C ALA A 225 21.46 1.02 -18.98
N ARG A 226 20.19 1.30 -19.28
CA ARG A 226 19.70 2.53 -19.93
C ARG A 226 19.29 3.61 -18.92
N PHE A 227 19.65 3.49 -17.64
CA PHE A 227 19.22 4.44 -16.61
C PHE A 227 19.44 5.92 -16.99
N LYS A 228 20.59 6.26 -17.58
CA LYS A 228 20.88 7.64 -18.02
C LYS A 228 19.97 8.08 -19.17
N ASP A 229 19.69 7.19 -20.11
CA ASP A 229 18.80 7.45 -21.25
C ASP A 229 17.36 7.62 -20.77
N ILE A 230 16.92 6.81 -19.80
CA ILE A 230 15.61 6.93 -19.15
C ILE A 230 15.48 8.31 -18.48
N VAL A 231 16.48 8.74 -17.71
CA VAL A 231 16.45 10.08 -17.09
C VAL A 231 16.47 11.18 -18.14
N ALA A 232 17.22 11.01 -19.23
CA ALA A 232 17.21 11.96 -20.35
C ALA A 232 15.82 12.05 -21.00
N GLU A 233 15.18 10.93 -21.27
CA GLU A 233 13.83 10.84 -21.83
C GLU A 233 12.80 11.54 -20.91
N ILE A 234 12.90 11.34 -19.59
CA ILE A 234 12.07 12.05 -18.60
C ILE A 234 12.27 13.58 -18.70
N ARG A 235 13.51 14.05 -18.87
CA ARG A 235 13.78 15.50 -19.04
C ARG A 235 13.18 16.03 -20.34
N ASP A 236 13.35 15.30 -21.44
CA ASP A 236 12.85 15.69 -22.76
C ASP A 236 11.32 15.80 -22.79
N LEU A 237 10.63 14.97 -21.98
CA LEU A 237 9.19 15.04 -21.74
C LEU A 237 8.75 16.20 -20.81
N GLY A 238 9.68 17.07 -20.42
CA GLY A 238 9.40 18.26 -19.61
C GLY A 238 9.18 17.94 -18.14
N PHE A 239 9.79 16.88 -17.61
CA PHE A 239 9.82 16.58 -16.16
C PHE A 239 11.16 16.97 -15.53
N THR A 240 11.78 18.05 -15.99
CA THR A 240 12.98 18.62 -15.37
C THR A 240 12.68 19.20 -13.98
N SER A 241 13.72 19.30 -13.14
CA SER A 241 13.60 19.81 -11.77
C SER A 241 12.91 21.18 -11.69
N GLY A 242 11.95 21.31 -10.78
CA GLY A 242 11.18 22.55 -10.55
C GLY A 242 10.09 22.88 -11.57
N THR A 243 9.88 22.02 -12.58
CA THR A 243 8.88 22.27 -13.63
C THR A 243 7.45 22.22 -13.08
N LYS A 244 6.63 23.16 -13.56
CA LYS A 244 5.20 23.25 -13.26
C LYS A 244 4.37 23.04 -14.53
N LEU A 245 3.20 22.45 -14.39
CA LEU A 245 2.19 22.34 -15.43
C LEU A 245 1.17 23.48 -15.29
N LEU A 246 1.04 24.32 -16.33
CA LEU A 246 -0.05 25.29 -16.44
C LEU A 246 -1.13 24.74 -17.38
N ARG A 247 -2.30 24.42 -16.84
CA ARG A 247 -3.43 23.97 -17.65
C ARG A 247 -4.12 25.14 -18.35
N LYS A 248 -4.67 24.88 -19.53
CA LYS A 248 -5.51 25.85 -20.23
C LYS A 248 -6.68 26.27 -19.34
N GLY A 249 -6.81 27.57 -19.07
CA GLY A 249 -7.84 28.13 -18.19
C GLY A 249 -7.51 28.12 -16.69
N ALA A 250 -6.40 27.51 -16.26
CA ALA A 250 -5.94 27.60 -14.88
C ALA A 250 -5.20 28.92 -14.62
N ARG A 251 -5.43 29.52 -13.45
CA ARG A 251 -4.72 30.74 -13.01
C ARG A 251 -3.34 30.46 -12.42
N THR A 252 -3.12 29.24 -11.93
CA THR A 252 -1.92 28.85 -11.20
C THR A 252 -1.37 27.56 -11.77
N ALA A 253 -0.06 27.54 -12.01
CA ALA A 253 0.64 26.32 -12.42
C ALA A 253 0.86 25.39 -11.23
N VAL A 254 0.66 24.09 -11.44
CA VAL A 254 0.83 23.05 -10.42
C VAL A 254 2.20 22.39 -10.57
N GLN A 255 2.87 22.06 -9.46
CA GLN A 255 4.17 21.37 -9.51
C GLN A 255 4.01 19.98 -10.13
N ARG A 256 4.92 19.63 -11.04
CA ARG A 256 5.03 18.26 -11.57
C ARG A 256 5.87 17.42 -10.62
N ARG A 257 5.68 16.10 -10.70
CA ARG A 257 6.40 15.13 -9.89
C ARG A 257 6.75 13.90 -10.72
N VAL A 258 7.97 13.41 -10.56
CA VAL A 258 8.34 12.04 -10.93
C VAL A 258 8.36 11.19 -9.66
N ASP A 259 7.63 10.07 -9.66
CA ASP A 259 7.67 9.09 -8.56
C ASP A 259 8.11 7.73 -9.11
N PHE A 260 9.20 7.21 -8.56
CA PHE A 260 9.62 5.83 -8.76
C PHE A 260 8.98 5.00 -7.66
N ASN A 261 7.76 4.54 -7.92
CA ASN A 261 6.82 4.12 -6.88
C ASN A 261 7.35 2.97 -5.99
N GLN A 262 8.02 1.98 -6.59
CA GLN A 262 8.56 0.82 -5.85
C GLN A 262 9.85 1.15 -5.08
N GLY A 263 10.39 2.36 -5.23
CA GLY A 263 11.67 2.78 -4.67
C GLY A 263 12.88 2.30 -5.46
N VAL A 264 14.05 2.86 -5.12
CA VAL A 264 15.33 2.60 -5.78
C VAL A 264 16.33 1.91 -4.85
N ASP A 265 17.20 1.10 -5.44
CA ASP A 265 18.13 0.23 -4.73
C ASP A 265 19.33 1.02 -4.17
N ALA A 266 19.38 1.18 -2.84
CA ALA A 266 20.49 1.82 -2.12
C ALA A 266 21.86 1.21 -2.46
N ARG A 267 21.92 -0.10 -2.75
CA ARG A 267 23.18 -0.80 -3.07
C ARG A 267 23.73 -0.42 -4.44
N ILE A 268 22.89 0.12 -5.32
CA ILE A 268 23.30 0.64 -6.63
C ILE A 268 23.64 2.12 -6.48
N LEU A 269 22.72 2.92 -5.94
CA LEU A 269 22.91 4.36 -5.74
C LEU A 269 24.20 4.70 -5.02
N CYS A 270 24.55 3.93 -3.99
CA CYS A 270 25.73 4.22 -3.19
C CYS A 270 27.05 3.92 -3.92
N LYS A 271 27.06 3.23 -5.07
CA LYS A 271 28.30 2.88 -5.78
C LYS A 271 28.88 4.06 -6.54
N ASP A 272 28.03 4.94 -7.05
CA ASP A 272 28.43 6.07 -7.90
C ASP A 272 27.48 7.26 -7.67
N PRO A 273 27.96 8.43 -7.22
CA PRO A 273 27.14 9.64 -7.07
C PRO A 273 26.43 10.08 -8.36
N VAL A 274 26.91 9.65 -9.54
CA VAL A 274 26.29 9.96 -10.84
C VAL A 274 24.80 9.61 -10.86
N TYR A 275 24.37 8.52 -10.22
CA TYR A 275 22.94 8.19 -10.16
C TYR A 275 22.12 9.31 -9.52
N LEU A 276 22.57 9.81 -8.36
CA LEU A 276 21.88 10.88 -7.63
C LEU A 276 21.97 12.21 -8.38
N ARG A 277 23.10 12.48 -9.05
CA ARG A 277 23.26 13.65 -9.91
C ARG A 277 22.26 13.65 -11.07
N GLU A 278 22.05 12.52 -11.74
CA GLU A 278 21.03 12.39 -12.80
C GLU A 278 19.63 12.58 -12.22
N LEU A 279 19.30 11.94 -11.09
CA LEU A 279 17.99 12.10 -10.44
C LEU A 279 17.69 13.54 -10.01
N ALA A 280 18.71 14.31 -9.61
CA ALA A 280 18.54 15.73 -9.26
C ALA A 280 18.13 16.61 -10.46
N THR A 281 18.31 16.13 -11.70
CA THR A 281 17.92 16.88 -12.90
C THR A 281 16.43 16.80 -13.24
N ILE A 282 15.70 15.85 -12.64
CA ILE A 282 14.26 15.65 -12.85
C ILE A 282 13.48 16.09 -11.62
N CYS A 283 12.17 16.32 -11.77
CA CYS A 283 11.27 16.70 -10.66
C CYS A 283 10.91 15.51 -9.75
N ILE A 284 11.90 14.70 -9.37
CA ILE A 284 11.71 13.57 -8.45
C ILE A 284 11.32 14.07 -7.06
N SER A 285 10.20 13.60 -6.53
CA SER A 285 9.77 13.91 -5.18
C SER A 285 8.72 12.89 -4.72
N PRO A 286 8.84 12.28 -3.53
CA PRO A 286 10.10 12.07 -2.84
C PRO A 286 11.03 11.13 -3.63
N LEU A 287 12.34 11.21 -3.37
CA LEU A 287 13.23 10.10 -3.72
C LEU A 287 13.01 8.94 -2.74
N ARG A 288 12.43 7.83 -3.22
CA ARG A 288 12.16 6.62 -2.42
C ARG A 288 13.36 5.68 -2.44
N ILE A 289 14.11 5.53 -1.34
CA ILE A 289 15.26 4.61 -1.28
C ILE A 289 14.91 3.43 -0.37
N ALA A 290 14.98 2.20 -0.87
CA ALA A 290 14.62 1.01 -0.09
C ALA A 290 15.57 0.79 1.12
N PHE A 291 15.00 0.50 2.30
CA PHE A 291 15.76 0.23 3.54
C PHE A 291 15.15 -0.88 4.41
N ASP A 292 15.00 -2.06 3.81
CA ASP A 292 14.23 -3.17 4.41
C ASP A 292 14.93 -3.91 5.55
N HIS A 293 16.26 -3.79 5.71
CA HIS A 293 16.99 -4.46 6.79
C HIS A 293 18.32 -3.76 7.13
N LEU A 294 18.81 -3.94 8.36
CA LEU A 294 20.04 -3.28 8.85
C LEU A 294 21.31 -3.63 8.07
N GLY A 295 21.34 -4.79 7.39
CA GLY A 295 22.42 -5.12 6.45
C GLY A 295 22.60 -4.10 5.31
N LEU A 296 21.58 -3.29 5.02
CA LEU A 296 21.63 -2.19 4.06
C LEU A 296 22.07 -0.85 4.68
N ARG A 297 22.39 -0.77 5.97
CA ARG A 297 22.71 0.49 6.65
C ARG A 297 23.78 1.30 5.95
N ARG A 298 24.93 0.68 5.64
CA ARG A 298 26.05 1.35 4.95
C ARG A 298 25.67 1.87 3.56
N PRO A 299 25.14 1.04 2.63
CA PRO A 299 24.74 1.54 1.33
C PRO A 299 23.61 2.59 1.42
N TYR A 300 22.64 2.41 2.32
CA TYR A 300 21.55 3.36 2.54
C TYR A 300 22.06 4.73 2.99
N GLU A 301 22.83 4.78 4.08
CA GLU A 301 23.37 6.04 4.61
C GLU A 301 24.23 6.77 3.58
N ARG A 302 25.05 6.04 2.81
CA ARG A 302 25.86 6.64 1.75
C ARG A 302 25.00 7.20 0.62
N ALA A 303 23.95 6.49 0.20
CA ALA A 303 23.02 6.97 -0.83
C ALA A 303 22.26 8.23 -0.39
N VAL A 304 21.81 8.29 0.88
CA VAL A 304 21.16 9.49 1.43
C VAL A 304 22.10 10.69 1.49
N ARG A 305 23.38 10.49 1.84
CA ARG A 305 24.39 11.56 1.83
C ARG A 305 24.63 12.10 0.43
N TYR A 306 24.82 11.21 -0.56
CA TYR A 306 24.94 11.63 -1.97
C TYR A 306 23.70 12.36 -2.48
N ALA A 307 22.50 11.92 -2.07
CA ALA A 307 21.27 12.63 -2.40
C ALA A 307 21.28 14.06 -1.84
N ALA A 308 21.62 14.22 -0.56
CA ALA A 308 21.72 15.54 0.08
C ALA A 308 22.77 16.45 -0.59
N GLU A 309 23.95 15.91 -0.93
CA GLU A 309 25.02 16.62 -1.65
C GLU A 309 24.57 17.16 -3.02
N HIS A 310 23.65 16.46 -3.69
CA HIS A 310 23.07 16.87 -4.96
C HIS A 310 21.74 17.62 -4.83
N GLY A 311 21.39 18.10 -3.62
CA GLY A 311 20.20 18.92 -3.39
C GLY A 311 18.87 18.15 -3.35
N LEU A 312 18.91 16.82 -3.33
CA LEU A 312 17.74 15.96 -3.14
C LEU A 312 17.44 15.86 -1.64
N THR A 313 16.63 16.79 -1.13
CA THR A 313 16.38 16.95 0.31
C THR A 313 15.05 16.34 0.78
N ARG A 314 14.20 15.86 -0.12
CA ARG A 314 12.94 15.17 0.19
C ARG A 314 13.04 13.69 -0.18
N LEU A 315 13.20 12.84 0.83
CA LEU A 315 13.35 11.40 0.64
C LEU A 315 12.28 10.65 1.43
N SER A 316 12.02 9.43 1.00
CA SER A 316 11.28 8.48 1.82
C SER A 316 11.81 7.07 1.64
N ASN A 317 11.31 6.16 2.46
CA ASN A 317 11.63 4.75 2.34
C ASN A 317 10.45 3.89 2.81
N TYR A 318 10.33 2.72 2.19
CA TYR A 318 9.58 1.62 2.76
C TYR A 318 10.51 0.86 3.72
N MET A 319 10.00 0.50 4.89
CA MET A 319 10.71 -0.29 5.88
C MET A 319 9.94 -1.57 6.19
N LEU A 320 10.34 -2.67 5.57
CA LEU A 320 9.78 -3.97 5.92
C LEU A 320 10.07 -4.30 7.40
N TYR A 321 9.07 -4.76 8.14
CA TYR A 321 9.26 -5.38 9.46
C TYR A 321 8.50 -6.69 9.55
N ASN A 322 8.66 -7.46 10.63
CA ASN A 322 7.96 -8.73 10.84
C ASN A 322 8.41 -9.86 9.89
N PHE A 323 9.59 -9.77 9.26
CA PHE A 323 10.11 -10.82 8.38
C PHE A 323 11.14 -11.70 9.09
N HIS A 324 12.38 -11.24 9.17
CA HIS A 324 13.47 -11.86 9.95
C HIS A 324 14.06 -10.89 10.99
N ASP A 325 13.58 -9.65 10.98
CA ASP A 325 13.96 -8.58 11.89
C ASP A 325 13.19 -8.68 13.21
N ASP A 326 13.76 -8.13 14.27
CA ASP A 326 13.12 -7.95 15.57
C ASP A 326 12.73 -6.46 15.80
N PRO A 327 12.05 -6.14 16.90
CA PRO A 327 11.73 -4.75 17.22
C PRO A 327 12.96 -3.81 17.31
N ALA A 328 14.13 -4.30 17.73
CA ALA A 328 15.34 -3.49 17.81
C ALA A 328 15.87 -3.12 16.42
N ASP A 329 15.86 -4.10 15.50
CA ASP A 329 16.23 -3.90 14.10
C ASP A 329 15.35 -2.85 13.41
N LEU A 330 14.03 -2.86 13.65
CA LEU A 330 13.13 -1.81 13.13
C LEU A 330 13.44 -0.45 13.76
N PHE A 331 13.59 -0.40 15.09
CA PHE A 331 13.89 0.84 15.81
C PHE A 331 15.17 1.52 15.30
N GLU A 332 16.25 0.77 15.15
CA GLU A 332 17.52 1.32 14.67
C GLU A 332 17.42 1.90 13.25
N ARG A 333 16.64 1.27 12.36
CA ARG A 333 16.39 1.81 11.02
C ARG A 333 15.60 3.11 11.07
N MET A 334 14.55 3.17 11.91
CA MET A 334 13.77 4.39 12.11
C MET A 334 14.63 5.52 12.72
N ARG A 335 15.40 5.24 13.77
CA ARG A 335 16.27 6.21 14.45
C ARG A 335 17.39 6.71 13.54
N LEU A 336 17.91 5.87 12.65
CA LEU A 336 18.91 6.27 11.65
C LEU A 336 18.39 7.41 10.77
N ASN A 337 17.14 7.33 10.29
CA ASN A 337 16.56 8.39 9.46
C ASN A 337 16.43 9.71 10.21
N VAL A 338 16.03 9.68 11.49
CA VAL A 338 16.00 10.87 12.35
C VAL A 338 17.40 11.49 12.48
N ARG A 339 18.42 10.68 12.76
CA ARG A 339 19.82 11.13 12.85
C ARG A 339 20.31 11.74 11.53
N LEU A 340 19.89 11.19 10.39
CA LEU A 340 20.25 11.72 9.06
C LEU A 340 19.57 13.06 8.79
N ASN A 341 18.31 13.23 9.18
CA ASN A 341 17.59 14.51 9.09
C ASN A 341 18.30 15.60 9.90
N GLU A 342 18.61 15.32 11.17
CA GLU A 342 19.30 16.25 12.08
C GLU A 342 20.66 16.67 11.52
N LYS A 343 21.44 15.71 10.99
CA LYS A 343 22.81 15.96 10.52
C LYS A 343 22.89 16.66 9.18
N LEU A 344 21.95 16.38 8.27
CA LEU A 344 22.02 16.83 6.87
C LEU A 344 21.05 17.96 6.54
N GLY A 345 20.11 18.31 7.45
CA GLY A 345 19.09 19.32 7.17
C GLY A 345 18.11 18.89 6.06
N ILE A 346 17.90 17.58 5.91
CA ILE A 346 16.99 16.98 4.93
C ILE A 346 15.68 16.54 5.57
N ARG A 347 14.74 16.09 4.75
CA ARG A 347 13.46 15.51 5.16
C ARG A 347 13.33 14.09 4.62
N VAL A 348 13.61 13.13 5.48
CA VAL A 348 13.37 11.68 5.32
C VAL A 348 12.21 11.30 6.21
N TRP A 349 11.15 10.76 5.62
CA TRP A 349 10.08 10.07 6.35
C TRP A 349 10.01 8.62 5.92
N SER A 350 9.44 7.78 6.77
CA SER A 350 9.47 6.35 6.53
C SER A 350 8.10 5.72 6.68
N PHE A 351 7.89 4.63 5.93
CA PHE A 351 6.66 3.85 5.95
C PHE A 351 6.97 2.42 6.38
N PRO A 352 6.81 2.09 7.67
CA PRO A 352 6.90 0.72 8.14
C PRO A 352 5.83 -0.14 7.48
N MET A 353 6.24 -1.18 6.78
CA MET A 353 5.36 -2.13 6.10
C MET A 353 5.49 -3.49 6.76
N ARG A 354 4.38 -4.00 7.29
CA ARG A 354 4.37 -5.32 7.92
C ARG A 354 4.55 -6.37 6.82
N TYR A 355 5.53 -7.24 6.99
CA TYR A 355 5.67 -8.40 6.13
C TYR A 355 4.46 -9.31 6.26
N LEU A 356 3.91 -9.67 5.11
CA LEU A 356 2.89 -10.69 4.92
C LEU A 356 3.40 -11.62 3.81
N PRO A 357 3.32 -12.95 3.99
CA PRO A 357 3.61 -13.88 2.91
C PRO A 357 2.73 -13.58 1.69
N THR A 358 3.36 -13.59 0.51
CA THR A 358 2.74 -13.20 -0.76
C THR A 358 1.58 -14.08 -1.19
N ASP A 359 1.47 -15.28 -0.61
CA ASP A 359 0.47 -16.30 -0.89
C ASP A 359 -0.56 -16.48 0.25
N ARG A 360 -0.57 -15.58 1.23
CA ARG A 360 -1.47 -15.64 2.38
C ARG A 360 -2.74 -14.81 2.15
N PRO A 361 -3.95 -15.37 2.41
CA PRO A 361 -5.23 -14.68 2.18
C PRO A 361 -5.67 -13.73 3.31
N ASP A 362 -4.87 -13.59 4.38
CA ASP A 362 -5.19 -12.80 5.57
C ASP A 362 -3.94 -12.08 6.13
N ARG A 363 -4.16 -11.13 7.06
CA ARG A 363 -3.09 -10.32 7.69
C ARG A 363 -2.53 -10.89 8.99
N GLY A 364 -2.84 -12.14 9.32
CA GLY A 364 -2.52 -12.76 10.60
C GLY A 364 -1.08 -13.26 10.76
N HIS A 365 -0.18 -13.01 9.80
CA HIS A 365 1.20 -13.51 9.88
C HIS A 365 2.01 -12.82 10.99
N VAL A 366 2.56 -13.61 11.90
CA VAL A 366 3.47 -13.17 12.96
C VAL A 366 4.84 -13.78 12.66
N GLY A 367 5.86 -12.92 12.50
CA GLY A 367 7.24 -13.33 12.25
C GLY A 367 7.90 -13.89 13.51
N GLU A 368 8.99 -14.64 13.33
CA GLU A 368 9.62 -15.43 14.40
C GLU A 368 10.08 -14.63 15.63
N LYS A 369 10.45 -13.35 15.42
CA LYS A 369 10.98 -12.47 16.47
C LYS A 369 9.98 -11.40 16.92
N TRP A 370 8.74 -11.51 16.46
CA TRP A 370 7.65 -10.61 16.83
C TRP A 370 6.57 -11.39 17.56
N THR A 371 5.81 -10.69 18.38
CA THR A 371 4.63 -11.24 19.02
C THR A 371 3.36 -10.58 18.49
N ARG A 372 2.23 -11.29 18.59
CA ARG A 372 0.93 -10.75 18.19
C ARG A 372 0.63 -9.42 18.89
N TYR A 373 0.96 -9.33 20.17
CA TYR A 373 0.77 -8.12 20.96
C TYR A 373 1.62 -6.95 20.45
N GLN A 374 2.94 -7.14 20.27
CA GLN A 374 3.82 -6.08 19.76
C GLN A 374 3.44 -5.58 18.37
N LEU A 375 3.01 -6.47 17.46
CA LEU A 375 2.56 -6.08 16.12
C LEU A 375 1.31 -5.20 16.20
N ARG A 376 0.39 -5.50 17.13
CA ARG A 376 -0.79 -4.66 17.37
C ARG A 376 -0.40 -3.33 18.01
N SER A 377 0.50 -3.33 18.99
CA SER A 377 1.03 -2.09 19.58
C SER A 377 1.64 -1.18 18.53
N LEU A 378 2.51 -1.71 17.65
CA LEU A 378 3.10 -0.94 16.56
C LEU A 378 2.05 -0.41 15.59
N GLN A 379 1.04 -1.21 15.25
CA GLN A 379 -0.08 -0.75 14.42
C GLN A 379 -0.83 0.44 15.05
N LEU A 380 -1.06 0.42 16.36
CA LEU A 380 -1.72 1.52 17.08
C LEU A 380 -0.86 2.78 17.09
N ILE A 381 0.45 2.65 17.29
CA ILE A 381 1.40 3.78 17.17
C ILE A 381 1.30 4.36 15.76
N LEU A 382 1.35 3.51 14.73
CA LEU A 382 1.25 3.95 13.34
C LEU A 382 -0.11 4.58 13.02
N GLN A 383 -1.22 4.09 13.57
CA GLN A 383 -2.53 4.74 13.42
C GLN A 383 -2.55 6.15 14.01
N ALA A 384 -1.92 6.35 15.16
CA ALA A 384 -1.78 7.67 15.78
C ALA A 384 -0.85 8.60 14.98
N THR A 385 0.13 8.05 14.25
CA THR A 385 1.04 8.82 13.37
C THR A 385 0.63 8.82 11.89
N HIS A 386 -0.59 8.38 11.56
CA HIS A 386 -1.10 8.28 10.19
C HIS A 386 -0.25 7.43 9.24
N GLY A 387 0.39 6.38 9.75
CA GLY A 387 1.18 5.41 8.99
C GLY A 387 2.61 5.85 8.71
N VAL A 388 3.03 6.97 9.27
CA VAL A 388 4.29 7.64 8.92
C VAL A 388 5.19 7.70 10.13
N VAL A 389 6.46 7.34 9.95
CA VAL A 389 7.53 7.64 10.90
C VAL A 389 8.17 8.94 10.45
N THR A 390 7.96 9.98 11.25
CA THR A 390 8.50 11.31 10.99
C THR A 390 10.00 11.38 11.25
N GLY A 391 10.66 12.21 10.44
CA GLY A 391 12.03 12.63 10.66
C GLY A 391 12.23 13.64 11.79
N ALA A 392 11.14 14.25 12.29
CA ALA A 392 11.18 15.27 13.33
C ALA A 392 11.51 14.64 14.71
N PRO A 393 12.64 15.01 15.36
CA PRO A 393 13.13 14.31 16.54
C PRO A 393 12.15 14.25 17.70
N GLU A 394 11.50 15.35 18.05
CA GLU A 394 10.60 15.40 19.22
C GLU A 394 9.35 14.53 19.01
N PHE A 395 8.78 14.55 17.81
CA PHE A 395 7.65 13.69 17.46
C PHE A 395 8.03 12.23 17.34
N PHE A 396 9.23 11.94 16.81
CA PHE A 396 9.76 10.59 16.78
C PHE A 396 9.93 10.04 18.20
N LYS A 397 10.61 10.77 19.08
CA LYS A 397 10.83 10.37 20.48
C LYS A 397 9.50 10.21 21.21
N ARG A 398 8.53 11.09 20.94
CA ARG A 398 7.17 10.94 21.46
C ARG A 398 6.56 9.62 20.99
N ALA A 399 6.53 9.32 19.70
CA ALA A 399 5.84 8.13 19.18
C ALA A 399 6.56 6.81 19.48
N PHE A 400 7.89 6.78 19.38
CA PHE A 400 8.70 5.55 19.36
C PHE A 400 9.76 5.47 20.47
N GLY A 401 10.00 6.53 21.23
CA GLY A 401 11.08 6.57 22.24
C GLY A 401 12.41 7.10 21.68
N ASP A 402 13.35 7.44 22.57
CA ASP A 402 14.69 7.91 22.18
C ASP A 402 15.71 6.77 22.11
N THR A 403 15.49 5.74 22.94
CA THR A 403 16.28 4.50 23.03
C THR A 403 15.46 3.28 22.65
N PHE A 404 16.12 2.15 22.38
CA PHE A 404 15.40 0.89 22.12
C PHE A 404 14.61 0.44 23.36
N GLU A 405 15.15 0.68 24.56
CA GLU A 405 14.48 0.38 25.82
C GLU A 405 13.17 1.18 25.96
N ASP A 406 13.15 2.44 25.53
CA ASP A 406 11.90 3.22 25.47
C ASP A 406 10.92 2.61 24.47
N PHE A 407 11.38 2.22 23.29
CA PHE A 407 10.54 1.61 22.27
C PHE A 407 9.94 0.28 22.75
N GLU A 408 10.74 -0.57 23.40
CA GLU A 408 10.28 -1.83 23.98
C GLU A 408 9.21 -1.58 25.07
N ARG A 409 9.41 -0.58 25.94
CA ARG A 409 8.38 -0.20 26.92
C ARG A 409 7.10 0.27 26.24
N ILE A 410 7.19 1.07 25.18
CA ILE A 410 6.04 1.57 24.43
C ILE A 410 5.28 0.41 23.78
N LEU A 411 5.98 -0.55 23.16
CA LEU A 411 5.35 -1.73 22.57
C LEU A 411 4.64 -2.63 23.60
N LEU A 412 5.04 -2.57 24.86
CA LEU A 412 4.43 -3.30 25.97
C LEU A 412 3.31 -2.54 26.67
N LEU A 413 3.07 -1.26 26.38
CA LEU A 413 1.97 -0.51 26.97
C LEU A 413 0.62 -1.15 26.65
N PRO A 414 -0.36 -1.09 27.57
CA PRO A 414 -1.75 -1.34 27.24
C PRO A 414 -2.19 -0.57 26.01
N HIS A 415 -2.90 -1.23 25.08
CA HIS A 415 -3.30 -0.64 23.81
C HIS A 415 -4.08 0.68 23.94
N ASP A 416 -4.93 0.80 24.96
CA ASP A 416 -5.69 2.03 25.21
C ASP A 416 -4.78 3.20 25.61
N PHE A 417 -3.70 2.92 26.33
CA PHE A 417 -2.68 3.91 26.71
C PHE A 417 -1.83 4.31 25.51
N ILE A 418 -1.53 3.40 24.57
CA ILE A 418 -0.82 3.75 23.33
C ILE A 418 -1.65 4.74 22.51
N PHE A 419 -2.92 4.41 22.26
CA PHE A 419 -3.75 5.19 21.34
C PHE A 419 -4.21 6.53 21.95
N ASN A 420 -4.49 6.58 23.24
CA ASN A 420 -5.00 7.78 23.93
C ASN A 420 -3.98 8.40 24.89
N ARG A 421 -2.68 8.23 24.62
CA ARG A 421 -1.61 8.54 25.58
C ARG A 421 -1.66 9.96 26.15
N ASP A 422 -1.92 10.96 25.30
CA ASP A 422 -1.97 12.37 25.73
C ASP A 422 -3.05 12.61 26.79
N TRP A 423 -4.18 11.91 26.69
CA TRP A 423 -5.26 12.03 27.68
C TRP A 423 -4.88 11.36 28.99
N PHE A 424 -4.31 10.15 28.92
CA PHE A 424 -3.86 9.44 30.12
C PHE A 424 -2.75 10.16 30.88
N GLU A 425 -1.89 10.92 30.18
CA GLU A 425 -0.81 11.69 30.82
C GLU A 425 -1.26 13.04 31.39
N ARG A 426 -2.31 13.66 30.84
CA ARG A 426 -2.65 15.07 31.16
C ARG A 426 -4.00 15.25 31.81
N LEU A 427 -4.94 14.33 31.58
CA LEU A 427 -6.36 14.55 31.81
C LEU A 427 -7.04 13.42 32.61
N ASP A 428 -6.39 12.27 32.79
CA ASP A 428 -6.95 11.15 33.55
C ASP A 428 -6.95 11.47 35.05
N PRO A 429 -8.11 11.69 35.68
CA PRO A 429 -8.18 12.08 37.10
C PRO A 429 -7.73 10.96 38.04
N ASP A 430 -7.76 9.72 37.56
CA ASP A 430 -7.44 8.52 38.32
C ASP A 430 -5.96 8.11 38.23
N ASP A 431 -5.14 8.85 37.46
CA ASP A 431 -3.72 8.57 37.19
C ASP A 431 -3.44 7.08 36.87
N ARG A 432 -4.25 6.48 36.00
CA ARG A 432 -4.14 5.03 35.71
C ARG A 432 -2.83 4.68 35.02
N LEU A 433 -2.27 5.62 34.26
CA LEU A 433 -0.97 5.45 33.62
C LEU A 433 0.17 5.46 34.65
N GLY A 434 0.13 6.35 35.65
CA GLY A 434 1.05 6.34 36.78
C GLY A 434 0.97 5.03 37.56
N ALA A 435 -0.24 4.60 37.94
CA ALA A 435 -0.47 3.33 38.62
C ALA A 435 0.04 2.12 37.82
N TYR A 436 -0.14 2.12 36.51
CA TYR A 436 0.43 1.11 35.63
C TYR A 436 1.96 1.14 35.67
N TYR A 437 2.61 2.30 35.58
CA TYR A 437 4.07 2.38 35.62
C TYR A 437 4.65 1.87 36.94
N GLU A 438 3.99 2.15 38.07
CA GLU A 438 4.40 1.61 39.37
C GLU A 438 4.28 0.08 39.44
N ALA A 439 3.20 -0.48 38.90
CA ALA A 439 2.98 -1.91 38.87
C ALA A 439 3.95 -2.62 37.89
N PHE A 440 4.09 -2.08 36.68
CA PHE A 440 4.96 -2.59 35.63
C PHE A 440 6.46 -2.47 36.01
N GLY A 441 6.85 -1.42 36.73
CA GLY A 441 8.21 -1.21 37.23
C GLY A 441 8.70 -2.32 38.17
N LYS A 442 7.78 -3.07 38.79
CA LYS A 442 8.09 -4.21 39.67
C LYS A 442 8.31 -5.53 38.91
N LEU A 443 8.02 -5.57 37.60
CA LEU A 443 8.20 -6.77 36.79
C LEU A 443 9.68 -7.00 36.46
N SER A 444 10.16 -8.21 36.74
CA SER A 444 11.46 -8.68 36.26
C SER A 444 11.46 -8.90 34.74
N ALA A 445 12.63 -9.10 34.14
CA ALA A 445 12.72 -9.47 32.72
C ALA A 445 12.04 -10.83 32.41
N ALA A 446 11.92 -11.73 33.38
CA ALA A 446 11.15 -12.96 33.23
C ALA A 446 9.64 -12.68 33.24
N ASP A 447 9.17 -11.86 34.18
CA ASP A 447 7.75 -11.47 34.27
C ASP A 447 7.26 -10.74 33.01
N ARG A 448 8.09 -9.83 32.45
CA ARG A 448 7.74 -9.12 31.21
C ARG A 448 7.59 -10.06 30.02
N ARG A 449 8.42 -11.11 29.95
CA ARG A 449 8.31 -12.15 28.92
C ARG A 449 7.05 -12.99 29.10
N ASP A 450 6.73 -13.38 30.34
CA ASP A 450 5.50 -14.11 30.66
C ASP A 450 4.26 -13.30 30.30
N LEU A 451 4.22 -12.03 30.72
CA LEU A 451 3.15 -11.09 30.37
C LEU A 451 2.96 -11.01 28.86
N LEU A 452 4.04 -10.88 28.09
CA LEU A 452 3.97 -10.79 26.64
C LEU A 452 3.42 -12.08 25.99
N VAL A 453 3.79 -13.25 26.52
CA VAL A 453 3.27 -14.55 26.09
C VAL A 453 1.77 -14.64 26.36
N LEU A 454 1.32 -14.26 27.56
CA LEU A 454 -0.10 -14.27 27.93
C LEU A 454 -0.93 -13.36 27.03
N LEU A 455 -0.50 -12.11 26.83
CA LEU A 455 -1.17 -11.13 25.98
C LEU A 455 -1.21 -11.55 24.50
N SER A 456 -0.25 -12.36 24.06
CA SER A 456 -0.22 -12.89 22.69
C SER A 456 -1.01 -14.18 22.52
N SER A 457 -1.50 -14.79 23.61
CA SER A 457 -2.15 -16.11 23.59
C SER A 457 -3.65 -16.07 23.23
N CYS A 458 -4.29 -14.90 23.21
CA CYS A 458 -5.71 -14.75 22.93
C CYS A 458 -6.03 -13.39 22.28
N ASP A 459 -7.30 -13.15 21.94
CA ASP A 459 -7.76 -11.84 21.50
C ASP A 459 -7.87 -10.87 22.68
N ALA A 460 -7.75 -9.57 22.41
CA ALA A 460 -7.84 -8.53 23.44
C ALA A 460 -9.15 -8.55 24.25
N ARG A 461 -10.25 -9.02 23.63
CA ARG A 461 -11.55 -9.21 24.31
C ARG A 461 -11.50 -10.24 25.45
N ASP A 462 -10.54 -11.16 25.42
CA ASP A 462 -10.42 -12.26 26.37
C ASP A 462 -9.36 -11.99 27.45
N PHE A 463 -8.73 -10.80 27.44
CA PHE A 463 -7.67 -10.45 28.40
C PHE A 463 -8.14 -10.46 29.85
N GLY A 464 -9.43 -10.24 30.12
CA GLY A 464 -10.00 -10.32 31.46
C GLY A 464 -9.80 -11.68 32.14
N ALA A 465 -9.67 -12.76 31.36
CA ALA A 465 -9.46 -14.11 31.88
C ALA A 465 -7.97 -14.48 32.09
N LEU A 466 -7.03 -13.60 31.72
CA LEU A 466 -5.60 -13.91 31.81
C LEU A 466 -5.06 -13.92 33.24
N ALA A 467 -5.72 -13.22 34.18
CA ALA A 467 -5.28 -13.11 35.57
C ALA A 467 -5.15 -14.49 36.27
N ASP A 468 -6.00 -15.45 35.88
CA ASP A 468 -5.99 -16.82 36.40
C ASP A 468 -4.82 -17.65 35.84
N ARG A 469 -4.26 -17.22 34.71
CA ARG A 469 -3.15 -17.88 34.01
C ARG A 469 -1.78 -17.25 34.31
N ALA A 470 -1.75 -16.19 35.12
CA ALA A 470 -0.52 -15.49 35.49
C ALA A 470 0.42 -16.39 36.30
N THR A 471 1.70 -16.45 35.91
CA THR A 471 2.70 -17.28 36.61
C THR A 471 3.19 -16.66 37.91
N THR A 472 3.13 -15.33 38.02
CA THR A 472 3.53 -14.59 39.22
C THR A 472 2.46 -13.60 39.65
N GLU A 473 2.45 -13.28 40.94
CA GLU A 473 1.55 -12.26 41.51
C GLU A 473 1.82 -10.88 40.92
N ALA A 474 3.06 -10.58 40.52
CA ALA A 474 3.42 -9.33 39.87
C ALA A 474 2.76 -9.20 38.49
N VAL A 475 2.81 -10.27 37.67
CA VAL A 475 2.11 -10.32 36.37
C VAL A 475 0.59 -10.22 36.57
N ARG A 476 0.04 -10.95 37.55
CA ARG A 476 -1.40 -10.92 37.87
C ARG A 476 -1.90 -9.50 38.17
N ARG A 477 -1.13 -8.71 38.92
CA ARG A 477 -1.49 -7.33 39.28
C ARG A 477 -1.47 -6.36 38.09
N VAL A 478 -0.69 -6.66 37.06
CA VAL A 478 -0.53 -5.80 35.89
C VAL A 478 -1.57 -6.09 34.80
N LEU A 479 -2.03 -7.34 34.66
CA LEU A 479 -3.00 -7.75 33.64
C LEU A 479 -4.32 -6.93 33.59
N PRO A 480 -4.91 -6.47 34.71
CA PRO A 480 -6.12 -5.65 34.67
C PRO A 480 -6.00 -4.37 33.82
N PHE A 481 -4.80 -3.79 33.72
CA PHE A 481 -4.56 -2.59 32.89
C PHE A 481 -4.66 -2.87 31.40
N TYR A 482 -4.51 -4.13 30.98
CA TYR A 482 -4.55 -4.52 29.56
C TYR A 482 -5.96 -4.82 29.06
N VAL A 483 -6.93 -5.03 29.97
CA VAL A 483 -8.31 -5.28 29.59
C VAL A 483 -8.86 -4.07 28.85
N PRO A 484 -9.27 -4.21 27.57
CA PRO A 484 -9.72 -3.07 26.78
C PRO A 484 -10.90 -2.35 27.42
N MET A 485 -10.87 -1.02 27.39
CA MET A 485 -12.00 -0.21 27.78
C MET A 485 -13.23 -0.51 26.89
N THR A 486 -14.43 -0.40 27.47
CA THR A 486 -15.65 -0.57 26.69
C THR A 486 -15.79 0.56 25.67
N LYS A 487 -16.49 0.30 24.55
CA LYS A 487 -16.66 1.29 23.49
C LYS A 487 -17.33 2.56 24.00
N GLU A 488 -18.29 2.43 24.91
CA GLU A 488 -19.00 3.55 25.52
C GLU A 488 -18.04 4.48 26.28
N LYS A 489 -17.09 3.91 27.03
CA LYS A 489 -16.07 4.69 27.76
C LYS A 489 -15.08 5.35 26.80
N LEU A 490 -14.66 4.66 25.74
CA LEU A 490 -13.79 5.24 24.70
C LEU A 490 -14.48 6.40 23.97
N TYR A 491 -15.76 6.26 23.63
CA TYR A 491 -16.53 7.33 23.01
C TYR A 491 -16.70 8.54 23.93
N ALA A 492 -17.00 8.31 25.23
CA ALA A 492 -17.06 9.39 26.21
C ALA A 492 -15.72 10.13 26.32
N LEU A 493 -14.61 9.39 26.36
CA LEU A 493 -13.25 9.93 26.39
C LEU A 493 -12.97 10.80 25.15
N TRP A 494 -13.30 10.34 23.95
CA TRP A 494 -13.10 11.11 22.72
C TRP A 494 -13.99 12.36 22.63
N GLU A 495 -15.23 12.28 23.12
CA GLU A 495 -16.10 13.46 23.21
C GLU A 495 -15.56 14.50 24.21
N MET A 496 -15.00 14.05 25.33
CA MET A 496 -14.31 14.94 26.28
C MET A 496 -13.07 15.58 25.67
N GLN A 497 -12.23 14.81 24.97
CA GLN A 497 -11.05 15.33 24.27
C GLN A 497 -11.42 16.39 23.22
N LYS A 498 -12.51 16.19 22.46
CA LYS A 498 -12.99 17.20 21.50
C LYS A 498 -13.42 18.50 22.19
N LYS A 499 -14.05 18.41 23.37
CA LYS A 499 -14.56 19.56 24.13
C LYS A 499 -13.46 20.36 24.83
N LEU A 500 -12.37 19.72 25.22
CA LEU A 500 -11.24 20.37 25.91
C LEU A 500 -10.34 21.20 24.97
N GLY A 501 -10.68 21.26 23.68
CA GLY A 501 -9.91 21.98 22.68
C GLY A 501 -8.70 21.17 22.21
N LYS A 502 -8.42 21.20 20.91
CA LYS A 502 -7.18 20.68 20.34
C LYS A 502 -6.02 21.37 21.04
N SER A 503 -5.25 20.65 21.86
CA SER A 503 -3.88 21.05 22.09
C SER A 503 -3.15 20.92 20.75
N ASP A 504 -2.76 22.07 20.21
CA ASP A 504 -1.90 22.32 19.05
C ASP A 504 -1.05 21.15 18.55
N ASP A 505 -1.16 20.94 17.25
CA ASP A 505 -0.05 20.76 16.31
C ASP A 505 1.01 19.72 16.67
N GLY A 506 0.64 18.45 16.43
CA GLY A 506 1.56 17.56 15.73
C GLY A 506 2.13 18.27 14.50
N PRO A 507 3.38 18.02 14.08
CA PRO A 507 3.94 18.79 12.98
C PRO A 507 3.01 18.56 11.79
N ASN A 508 2.67 19.62 11.08
CA ASN A 508 1.92 19.54 9.84
C ASN A 508 2.77 18.82 8.78
N MET A 509 2.91 17.50 8.93
CA MET A 509 3.20 16.58 7.87
C MET A 509 1.87 16.01 7.40
N GLU A 510 0.97 16.90 6.96
CA GLU A 510 -0.01 16.52 5.95
C GLU A 510 0.74 16.08 4.69
N LEU A 511 1.24 14.84 4.70
CA LEU A 511 1.57 14.15 3.47
C LEU A 511 0.25 13.99 2.72
N ALA A 512 0.25 14.48 1.49
CA ALA A 512 -0.86 14.33 0.59
C ALA A 512 -1.21 12.83 0.41
N GLU A 513 -2.48 12.50 0.22
CA GLU A 513 -2.95 11.11 0.22
C GLU A 513 -2.27 10.24 -0.84
N ASP A 514 -1.86 10.86 -1.96
CA ASP A 514 -1.10 10.25 -3.04
C ASP A 514 0.35 9.87 -2.64
N GLU A 515 0.94 10.58 -1.66
CA GLU A 515 2.26 10.27 -1.10
C GLU A 515 2.23 9.19 -0.01
N ARG A 516 1.04 8.86 0.54
CA ARG A 516 0.86 7.83 1.58
C ARG A 516 0.92 6.41 1.00
N VAL A 517 1.02 5.42 1.89
CA VAL A 517 1.12 4.00 1.54
C VAL A 517 -0.21 3.31 1.78
N GLU A 518 -0.70 2.59 0.76
CA GLU A 518 -2.00 1.90 0.77
C GLU A 518 -2.05 0.77 1.81
N ASP A 519 -0.91 0.09 2.04
CA ASP A 519 -0.86 -1.20 2.71
C ASP A 519 -0.39 -1.16 4.18
N ALA A 520 -0.41 0.01 4.82
CA ALA A 520 0.01 0.13 6.22
C ALA A 520 -0.95 -0.56 7.23
N GLY A 521 -2.03 -1.20 6.76
CA GLY A 521 -2.98 -1.95 7.60
C GLY A 521 -3.74 -1.08 8.61
N LEU A 522 -3.79 0.24 8.40
CA LEU A 522 -4.30 1.20 9.39
C LEU A 522 -5.82 1.12 9.58
N ASP A 523 -6.55 0.62 8.58
CA ASP A 523 -8.02 0.64 8.56
C ASP A 523 -8.67 -0.60 9.21
N GLN A 524 -7.89 -1.65 9.54
CA GLN A 524 -8.46 -2.97 9.86
C GLN A 524 -9.22 -3.06 11.20
N ASP A 525 -8.98 -2.14 12.13
CA ASP A 525 -9.71 -2.07 13.40
C ASP A 525 -9.80 -0.62 13.90
N ASP A 526 -9.88 0.38 13.00
CA ASP A 526 -10.13 1.74 13.44
C ASP A 526 -11.51 1.76 14.12
N PRO A 527 -11.61 1.96 15.44
CA PRO A 527 -12.91 1.95 16.09
C PRO A 527 -13.78 3.13 15.60
N ARG A 528 -13.17 4.15 14.96
CA ARG A 528 -13.85 5.27 14.31
C ARG A 528 -14.39 4.93 12.92
N SER A 529 -13.87 3.89 12.23
CA SER A 529 -14.41 3.44 10.94
C SER A 529 -15.78 2.78 11.12
N SER A 530 -15.96 2.05 12.23
CA SER A 530 -17.25 1.43 12.59
C SER A 530 -18.37 2.45 12.82
N ALA A 531 -18.05 3.68 13.26
CA ALA A 531 -19.01 4.76 13.45
C ALA A 531 -19.47 5.40 12.12
N ARG A 532 -18.57 5.49 11.12
CA ARG A 532 -18.95 6.00 9.77
C ARG A 532 -19.85 5.03 9.02
N ALA A 533 -19.70 3.72 9.23
CA ALA A 533 -20.58 2.71 8.64
C ALA A 533 -22.01 2.74 9.23
N GLY A 534 -22.18 3.20 10.47
CA GLY A 534 -23.48 3.29 11.16
C GLY A 534 -24.32 4.53 10.84
N LEU A 535 -23.73 5.59 10.28
CA LEU A 535 -24.42 6.87 10.02
C LEU A 535 -24.94 7.04 8.58
N GLY A 536 -24.79 6.01 7.73
CA GLY A 536 -25.20 6.04 6.32
C GLY A 536 -26.60 5.48 6.00
N ARG A 537 -27.42 5.12 6.99
CA ARG A 537 -28.77 4.58 6.77
C ARG A 537 -29.81 5.24 7.67
N HIS A 538 -30.10 6.52 7.42
CA HIS A 538 -31.42 7.10 7.65
C HIS A 538 -31.53 8.46 6.92
N ARG A 539 -31.87 8.40 5.63
CA ARG A 539 -32.75 9.43 5.07
C ARG A 539 -34.11 8.78 4.90
N SER A 540 -34.93 8.98 5.92
CA SER A 540 -36.35 8.68 5.96
C SER A 540 -37.05 9.47 4.86
N HIS A 541 -37.63 8.76 3.89
CA HIS A 541 -38.82 9.22 3.20
C HIS A 541 -39.95 9.27 4.23
N VAL A 542 -40.45 10.47 4.54
CA VAL A 542 -41.81 10.68 5.04
C VAL A 542 -42.32 12.01 4.49
N ALA A 543 -43.48 11.92 3.84
CA ALA A 543 -44.34 12.94 3.23
C ALA A 543 -43.85 13.57 1.92
#